data_AF-A0A1I5KUD8-F1
#
_entry.id   AF-A0A1I5KUD8-F1
#
_cell.length_a   1.000
_cell.length_b   1.000
_cell.length_c   1.000
_cell.angle_alpha   90.00
_cell.angle_beta   90.00
_cell.angle_gamma   90.00
#
_symmetry.space_group_name_H-M   'P 1'
#
loop_
_entity.id
_entity.type
_entity.pdbx_description
1 polymer ?
#
loop_
_entity_poly.entity_id
_entity_poly.type
_entity_poly.pdbx_seq_one_letter_code
_entity_poly.pdbx_strand_id
1 'polypeptide(L)'
;MTRHSPLDDPEQAAYAWARFRRLMRFLFLLTVGIVAIAMALLYKQGSAASVHYYIAIALGIGFTMLLTGALMGLMFLSSGTGHDESVEDPTRESWQDKDAD
;
A
#
# COMPACT_ATOMS: atom_id res chain seq x y z
N MET A 1 -21.00 -23.96 4.52
CA MET A 1 -20.75 -23.80 3.07
C MET A 1 -19.89 -22.55 2.95
N THR A 2 -18.64 -22.66 2.49
CA THR A 2 -17.69 -21.52 2.49
C THR A 2 -18.26 -20.36 1.69
N ARG A 3 -18.54 -19.22 2.34
CA ARG A 3 -18.99 -18.01 1.63
C ARG A 3 -17.91 -17.55 0.66
N HIS A 4 -18.33 -17.19 -0.54
CA HIS A 4 -17.46 -16.68 -1.60
C HIS A 4 -16.65 -15.48 -1.12
N SER A 5 -15.35 -15.48 -1.41
CA SER A 5 -14.47 -14.35 -1.10
C SER A 5 -14.85 -13.17 -2.00
N PRO A 6 -14.98 -11.94 -1.48
CA PRO A 6 -15.24 -10.75 -2.31
C PRO A 6 -14.17 -10.47 -3.39
N LEU A 7 -13.02 -11.17 -3.33
CA LEU A 7 -11.98 -11.16 -4.35
C LEU A 7 -12.20 -12.13 -5.51
N ASP A 8 -13.14 -13.08 -5.39
CA ASP A 8 -13.57 -13.94 -6.49
C ASP A 8 -14.43 -13.16 -7.50
N ASP A 9 -14.89 -11.96 -7.11
CA ASP A 9 -15.64 -11.03 -7.95
C ASP A 9 -14.68 -10.09 -8.70
N PRO A 10 -14.44 -10.31 -10.01
CA PRO A 10 -13.44 -9.59 -10.79
C PRO A 10 -13.70 -8.08 -10.85
N GLU A 11 -14.96 -7.64 -10.72
CA GLU A 11 -15.33 -6.22 -10.76
C GLU A 11 -14.87 -5.49 -9.49
N GLN A 12 -15.05 -6.10 -8.31
CA GLN A 12 -14.68 -5.49 -7.03
C GLN A 12 -13.15 -5.41 -6.88
N ALA A 13 -12.44 -6.47 -7.27
CA ALA A 13 -10.97 -6.48 -7.29
C ALA A 13 -10.40 -5.40 -8.23
N ALA A 14 -10.98 -5.25 -9.43
CA ALA A 14 -10.55 -4.25 -10.40
C ALA A 14 -10.73 -2.81 -9.87
N TYR A 15 -11.86 -2.53 -9.21
CA TYR A 15 -12.11 -1.22 -8.59
C TYR A 15 -11.10 -0.89 -7.48
N ALA A 16 -10.83 -1.85 -6.59
CA ALA A 16 -9.85 -1.67 -5.51
C ALA A 16 -8.43 -1.43 -6.04
N TRP A 17 -8.02 -2.17 -7.08
CA TRP A 17 -6.72 -2.01 -7.74
C TRP A 17 -6.58 -0.68 -8.49
N ALA A 18 -7.68 -0.18 -9.09
CA ALA A 18 -7.69 1.13 -9.74
C ALA A 18 -7.44 2.26 -8.74
N ARG A 19 -8.04 2.18 -7.55
CA ARG A 19 -7.81 3.15 -6.46
C ARG A 19 -6.38 3.08 -5.93
N PHE A 20 -5.87 1.87 -5.69
CA PHE A 20 -4.48 1.66 -5.26
C PHE A 20 -3.49 2.28 -6.24
N ARG A 21 -3.62 2.03 -7.54
CA ARG A 21 -2.75 2.64 -8.57
C ARG A 21 -2.81 4.16 -8.58
N ARG A 22 -4.00 4.74 -8.41
CA ARG A 22 -4.15 6.19 -8.37
C ARG A 22 -3.38 6.79 -7.19
N LEU A 23 -3.49 6.18 -6.01
CA LEU A 23 -2.77 6.58 -4.81
C LEU A 23 -1.26 6.43 -4.99
N MET A 24 -0.80 5.26 -5.49
CA MET A 24 0.61 5.00 -5.75
C MET A 24 1.22 5.97 -6.76
N ARG A 25 0.45 6.37 -7.78
CA ARG A 25 0.90 7.37 -8.75
C ARG A 25 1.04 8.75 -8.13
N PHE A 26 0.11 9.14 -7.25
CA PHE A 26 0.23 10.40 -6.50
C PHE A 26 1.43 10.39 -5.56
N LEU A 27 1.60 9.31 -4.80
CA LEU A 27 2.76 9.11 -3.92
C LEU A 27 4.07 9.18 -4.71
N PHE A 28 4.13 8.55 -5.89
CA PHE A 28 5.29 8.61 -6.78
C PHE A 28 5.66 10.04 -7.16
N LEU A 29 4.68 10.81 -7.63
CA LEU A 29 4.90 12.21 -8.02
C LEU A 29 5.36 13.05 -6.82
N LEU A 30 4.78 12.84 -5.65
CA LEU A 30 5.16 13.53 -4.42
C LEU A 30 6.60 13.21 -4.02
N THR A 31 6.97 11.91 -3.97
CA THR A 31 8.31 11.46 -3.61
C THR A 31 9.35 12.00 -4.60
N VAL A 32 9.09 11.90 -5.90
CA VAL A 32 9.98 12.47 -6.93
C VAL A 32 10.12 13.98 -6.78
N GLY A 33 9.02 14.69 -6.51
CA GLY A 33 9.03 16.13 -6.27
C GLY A 33 9.90 16.51 -5.07
N ILE A 34 9.75 15.82 -3.94
CA ILE A 34 10.56 16.05 -2.73
C ILE A 34 12.04 15.77 -3.00
N VAL A 35 12.35 14.63 -3.63
CA VAL A 35 13.74 14.26 -3.97
C VAL A 35 14.37 15.29 -4.91
N ALA A 36 13.62 15.78 -5.91
CA ALA A 36 14.10 16.81 -6.83
C ALA A 36 14.38 18.14 -6.10
N ILE A 37 13.50 18.56 -5.19
CA ILE A 37 13.70 19.77 -4.36
C ILE A 37 14.95 19.60 -3.48
N ALA A 38 15.10 18.46 -2.81
CA ALA A 38 16.26 18.18 -1.97
C ALA A 38 17.56 18.23 -2.77
N MET A 39 17.58 17.66 -3.98
CA MET A 39 18.72 17.74 -4.89
C MET A 39 19.02 19.16 -5.36
N ALA A 40 17.99 19.95 -5.69
CA ALA A 40 18.18 21.34 -6.08
C ALA A 40 18.78 22.19 -4.95
N LEU A 41 18.35 21.97 -3.71
CA LEU A 41 18.90 22.64 -2.52
C LEU A 41 20.35 22.22 -2.26
N LEU A 42 20.65 20.92 -2.38
CA LEU A 42 22.00 20.39 -2.17
C LEU A 42 22.97 20.90 -3.25
N TYR A 43 22.52 20.98 -4.50
CA TYR A 43 23.31 21.54 -5.59
C TYR A 43 23.65 23.02 -5.34
N LYS A 44 22.69 23.81 -4.84
CA LYS A 44 22.91 25.23 -4.51
C LYS A 44 23.92 25.45 -3.38
N GLN A 45 24.09 24.50 -2.47
CA GLN A 45 25.04 24.60 -1.36
C GLN A 45 26.50 24.30 -1.77
N GLY A 46 26.78 24.07 -3.06
CA GLY A 46 28.14 23.91 -3.56
C GLY A 46 28.75 22.53 -3.26
N SER A 47 27.90 21.51 -3.09
CA SER A 47 28.37 20.14 -2.88
C SER A 47 29.20 19.66 -4.08
N ALA A 48 30.51 19.51 -3.88
CA ALA A 48 31.47 18.95 -4.84
C ALA A 48 31.33 17.41 -5.00
N ALA A 49 30.18 16.85 -4.66
CA ALA A 49 29.94 15.43 -4.76
C ALA A 49 29.85 14.97 -6.23
N SER A 50 30.32 13.75 -6.48
CA SER A 50 30.21 13.10 -7.79
C SER A 50 28.75 12.93 -8.21
N VAL A 51 28.47 12.99 -9.51
CA VAL A 51 27.14 12.73 -10.09
C VAL A 51 26.56 11.40 -9.60
N HIS A 52 27.41 10.37 -9.45
CA HIS A 52 27.01 9.05 -8.95
C HIS A 52 26.43 9.09 -7.54
N TYR A 53 26.94 9.96 -6.67
CA TYR A 53 26.46 10.12 -5.30
C TYR A 53 25.02 10.64 -5.29
N TYR A 54 24.74 11.65 -6.10
CA TYR A 54 23.39 12.21 -6.20
C TYR A 54 22.38 11.19 -6.73
N ILE A 55 22.76 10.43 -7.77
CA ILE A 55 21.90 9.38 -8.33
C ILE A 55 21.66 8.27 -7.30
N ALA A 56 22.71 7.82 -6.59
CA ALA A 56 22.60 6.77 -5.59
C ALA A 56 21.67 7.17 -4.44
N ILE A 57 21.80 8.39 -3.92
CA ILE A 57 20.93 8.88 -2.84
C ILE A 57 19.49 9.10 -3.33
N ALA A 58 19.32 9.72 -4.50
CA ALA A 58 17.99 9.95 -5.06
C ALA A 58 17.24 8.63 -5.29
N LEU A 59 17.91 7.63 -5.86
CA LEU A 59 17.34 6.30 -6.05
C LEU A 59 17.12 5.58 -4.71
N GLY A 60 18.08 5.65 -3.77
CA GLY A 60 17.95 4.99 -2.47
C GLY A 60 16.78 5.52 -1.63
N ILE A 61 16.67 6.85 -1.50
CA ILE A 61 15.59 7.51 -0.76
C ILE A 61 14.26 7.33 -1.51
N GLY A 62 14.25 7.56 -2.83
CA GLY A 62 13.05 7.41 -3.63
C GLY A 62 12.51 5.98 -3.58
N PHE A 63 13.38 4.99 -3.75
CA PHE A 63 13.01 3.58 -3.69
C PHE A 63 12.45 3.18 -2.33
N THR A 64 13.12 3.55 -1.23
CA THR A 64 12.64 3.19 0.12
C THR A 64 11.31 3.85 0.44
N MET A 65 11.11 5.14 0.13
CA MET A 65 9.82 5.82 0.31
C MET A 65 8.69 5.16 -0.48
N LEU A 66 8.93 4.84 -1.75
CA LEU A 66 7.94 4.19 -2.59
C LEU A 66 7.63 2.77 -2.12
N LEU A 67 8.65 2.02 -1.70
CA LEU A 67 8.50 0.68 -1.17
C LEU A 67 7.67 0.70 0.12
N THR A 68 7.99 1.58 1.07
CA THR A 68 7.23 1.73 2.31
C THR A 68 5.77 2.08 2.03
N GLY A 69 5.50 3.04 1.14
CA GLY A 69 4.14 3.40 0.77
C GLY A 69 3.40 2.30 0.00
N ALA A 70 4.09 1.55 -0.86
CA ALA A 70 3.51 0.40 -1.56
C ALA A 70 3.09 -0.68 -0.58
N LEU A 71 3.94 -1.04 0.38
CA LEU A 71 3.65 -2.03 1.41
C LEU A 71 2.47 -1.59 2.28
N MET A 72 2.45 -0.33 2.71
CA MET A 72 1.32 0.23 3.46
C MET A 72 0.02 0.20 2.64
N GLY A 73 0.07 0.56 1.36
CA GLY A 73 -1.10 0.52 0.47
C GLY A 73 -1.60 -0.90 0.19
N LEU A 74 -0.69 -1.87 0.06
CA LEU A 74 -1.04 -3.29 -0.07
C LEU A 74 -1.66 -3.83 1.21
N MET A 75 -1.17 -3.42 2.38
CA MET A 75 -1.77 -3.79 3.67
C MET A 75 -3.23 -3.30 3.78
N PHE A 76 -3.53 -2.08 3.33
CA PHE A 76 -4.92 -1.58 3.28
C PHE A 76 -5.80 -2.31 2.26
N LEU A 77 -5.23 -2.74 1.13
CA LEU A 77 -5.95 -3.57 0.17
C LEU A 77 -6.24 -4.96 0.77
N SER A 78 -5.29 -5.51 1.53
CA SER A 78 -5.46 -6.80 2.21
C SER A 78 -6.61 -6.77 3.23
N SER A 79 -6.69 -5.74 4.07
CA SER A 79 -7.77 -5.62 5.06
C SER A 79 -9.11 -5.19 4.44
N GLY A 80 -9.09 -4.30 3.43
CA GLY A 80 -10.30 -3.74 2.84
C GLY A 80 -11.05 -4.64 1.85
N THR A 81 -10.54 -5.83 1.54
CA THR A 81 -11.15 -6.77 0.58
C THR A 81 -12.04 -7.83 1.23
N GLY A 82 -12.35 -7.68 2.53
CA GLY A 82 -13.29 -8.53 3.25
C GLY A 82 -12.74 -9.91 3.64
N HIS A 83 -11.42 -10.10 3.56
CA HIS A 83 -10.77 -11.36 3.96
C HIS A 83 -11.04 -11.68 5.45
N ASP A 84 -10.93 -10.68 6.33
CA ASP A 84 -11.16 -10.84 7.76
C ASP A 84 -12.66 -10.96 8.11
N GLU A 85 -13.55 -10.44 7.26
CA GLU A 85 -15.01 -10.54 7.44
C GLU A 85 -15.57 -11.89 6.96
N SER A 86 -14.81 -12.64 6.16
CA SER A 86 -15.18 -13.96 5.65
C SER A 86 -14.90 -15.11 6.61
N VAL A 87 -14.29 -14.83 7.78
CA VAL A 87 -14.05 -15.83 8.82
C VAL A 87 -15.38 -16.18 9.49
N GLU A 88 -15.90 -17.35 9.16
CA GLU A 88 -17.04 -17.96 9.83
C GLU A 88 -16.65 -18.21 11.29
N ASP A 89 -17.37 -17.61 12.25
CA ASP A 89 -17.08 -17.75 13.68
C ASP A 89 -17.69 -19.06 14.20
N PRO A 90 -16.87 -20.11 14.47
CA PRO A 90 -17.38 -21.41 14.88
C PRO A 90 -18.00 -21.38 16.29
N THR A 91 -17.78 -20.31 17.07
CA THR A 91 -18.37 -20.20 18.40
C THR A 91 -19.82 -19.75 18.37
N ARG A 92 -20.24 -19.00 17.34
CA ARG A 92 -21.63 -18.50 17.20
C ARG A 92 -22.67 -19.62 17.11
N GLU A 93 -22.36 -20.74 16.45
CA GLU A 93 -23.26 -21.90 16.42
C GLU A 93 -23.39 -22.57 17.79
N SER A 94 -22.30 -22.62 18.58
CA SER A 94 -22.29 -23.26 19.91
C SER A 94 -23.06 -22.48 21.00
N TRP A 95 -23.22 -21.16 20.85
CA TRP A 95 -24.06 -20.36 21.75
C TRP A 95 -25.55 -20.51 21.41
N GLN A 96 -25.86 -20.63 20.13
CA GLN A 96 -27.23 -20.69 19.63
C GLN A 96 -27.91 -22.03 19.98
N ASP A 97 -27.13 -23.11 20.10
CA ASP A 97 -27.59 -24.43 20.59
C ASP A 97 -27.85 -24.42 22.11
N LYS A 98 -27.08 -23.62 22.86
CA LYS A 98 -27.09 -23.60 24.34
C LYS A 98 -28.20 -22.75 24.95
N ASP A 99 -28.77 -21.85 24.17
CA ASP A 99 -29.91 -21.00 24.55
C ASP A 99 -31.27 -21.62 24.15
N ALA A 100 -31.26 -22.80 23.52
CA ALA A 100 -32.44 -23.53 23.06
C ALA A 100 -32.91 -24.63 24.05
N ASP A 101 -32.19 -24.80 25.17
CA ASP A 101 -32.46 -25.73 26.27
C ASP A 101 -32.93 -25.01 27.55
#